data_AF-A0AAD5QVZ6-F1
#
_entry.id   AF-A0AAD5QVZ6-F1
#
_cell.length_a   1.000
_cell.length_b   1.000
_cell.length_c   1.000
_cell.angle_alpha   90.00
_cell.angle_beta   90.00
_cell.angle_gamma   90.00
#
_symmetry.space_group_name_H-M   'P 1'
#
loop_
_entity.id
_entity.type
_entity.pdbx_description
1 polymer ?
#
loop_
_entity_poly.entity_id
_entity_poly.type
_entity_poly.pdbx_seq_one_letter_code
_entity_poly.pdbx_strand_id
1 'polypeptide(L)' 'MYRNGQIDASLVRYFSMEVLEIIAPPFADDVVKLFLPLVIDEEIFDKGAQERFPAAGEFIQHCRQQMTLPEVS' A
#
# COMPACT_ATOMS: atom_id res chain seq x y z
N MET A 1 -12.39 -9.96 -6.18
CA MET A 1 -11.83 -11.07 -5.37
C MET A 1 -11.81 -10.69 -3.89
N TYR A 2 -10.92 -9.79 -3.42
CA TYR A 2 -11.00 -9.26 -2.03
C TYR A 2 -12.32 -8.52 -1.77
N ARG A 3 -12.65 -7.51 -2.59
CA ARG A 3 -13.91 -6.75 -2.49
C ARG A 3 -15.20 -7.56 -2.71
N ASN A 4 -15.08 -8.84 -3.07
CA ASN A 4 -16.21 -9.75 -3.26
C ASN A 4 -16.31 -10.76 -2.10
N GLY A 5 -15.51 -10.61 -1.04
CA GLY A 5 -15.48 -11.49 0.13
C GLY A 5 -14.87 -12.88 -0.13
N GLN A 6 -14.16 -13.06 -1.25
CA GLN A 6 -13.59 -14.37 -1.62
C GLN A 6 -12.15 -14.58 -1.12
N ILE A 7 -11.50 -13.50 -0.66
CA ILE A 7 -10.13 -13.52 -0.16
C ILE A 7 -10.12 -12.83 1.19
N ASP A 8 -9.53 -13.46 2.20
CA ASP A 8 -9.39 -12.92 3.53
C ASP A 8 -8.48 -11.69 3.57
N ALA A 9 -8.81 -10.71 4.42
CA ALA A 9 -8.01 -9.50 4.63
C ALA A 9 -6.57 -9.83 5.05
N SER A 10 -6.36 -10.90 5.83
CA SER A 10 -5.03 -11.38 6.21
C SER A 10 -4.18 -11.81 5.01
N LEU A 11 -4.78 -12.52 4.04
CA LEU A 11 -4.06 -12.98 2.85
C LEU A 11 -3.69 -11.81 1.93
N VAL A 12 -4.60 -10.84 1.78
CA VAL A 12 -4.30 -9.60 1.06
C VAL A 12 -3.17 -8.84 1.76
N ARG A 13 -3.22 -8.73 3.09
CA ARG A 13 -2.17 -8.10 3.89
C ARG A 13 -0.80 -8.74 3.62
N TYR A 14 -0.69 -10.07 3.75
CA TYR A 14 0.58 -10.77 3.49
C TYR A 14 1.07 -10.60 2.06
N PHE A 15 0.18 -10.73 1.07
CA PHE A 15 0.55 -10.50 -0.32
C PHE A 15 1.07 -9.07 -0.54
N SER A 16 0.38 -8.07 0.02
CA SER A 16 0.79 -6.68 -0.10
C SER A 16 2.14 -6.42 0.57
N MET A 17 2.43 -7.05 1.70
CA MET A 17 3.73 -6.95 2.39
C MET A 17 4.86 -7.50 1.53
N GLU A 18 4.75 -8.75 1.08
CA GLU A 18 5.79 -9.40 0.28
C GLU A 18 6.12 -8.60 -0.98
N VAL A 19 5.10 -8.01 -1.63
CA VAL A 19 5.32 -7.17 -2.80
C VAL A 19 6.00 -5.86 -2.42
N LEU A 20 5.56 -5.18 -1.35
CA LEU A 20 6.13 -3.90 -0.92
C LEU A 20 7.55 -4.02 -0.38
N GLU A 21 7.97 -5.19 0.10
CA GLU A 21 9.35 -5.44 0.53
C GLU A 21 10.34 -5.62 -0.62
N ILE A 22 9.87 -6.04 -1.80
CA ILE A 22 10.75 -6.29 -2.96
C ILE A 22 10.77 -5.15 -3.99
N ILE A 23 9.83 -4.20 -3.91
CA ILE A 23 9.78 -3.04 -4.80
C ILE A 23 10.31 -1.79 -4.11
N ALA A 24 10.83 -0.85 -4.89
CA ALA A 24 11.33 0.43 -4.41
C ALA A 24 10.84 1.57 -5.31
N PRO A 25 10.83 2.83 -4.82
CA PRO A 25 10.54 3.98 -5.64
C PRO A 25 11.49 4.14 -6.84
N PRO A 26 11.05 4.79 -7.94
CA PRO A 26 9.70 5.32 -8.17
C PRO A 26 8.69 4.20 -8.46
N PHE A 27 7.51 4.28 -7.86
CA PHE A 27 6.43 3.34 -8.12
C PHE A 27 5.67 3.72 -9.39
N ALA A 28 5.24 2.72 -10.16
CA ALA A 28 4.36 2.96 -11.31
C ALA A 28 2.95 3.35 -10.83
N ASP A 29 2.24 4.19 -11.60
CA ASP A 29 0.89 4.67 -11.26
C ASP A 29 -0.10 3.53 -10.98
N ASP A 30 0.00 2.43 -11.73
CA ASP A 30 -0.87 1.27 -11.55
C ASP A 30 -0.61 0.56 -10.21
N VAL A 31 0.65 0.53 -9.75
CA VAL A 31 0.99 0.02 -8.42
C VAL A 31 0.39 0.93 -7.35
N VAL A 32 0.54 2.24 -7.50
CA VAL A 32 -0.05 3.22 -6.56
C VAL A 32 -1.56 3.06 -6.49
N LYS A 33 -2.25 3.05 -7.63
CA LYS A 33 -3.72 2.92 -7.70
C LYS A 33 -4.24 1.61 -7.11
N LEU A 34 -3.49 0.52 -7.24
CA LEU A 34 -3.88 -0.80 -6.74
C LEU A 34 -3.55 -0.97 -5.25
N PHE A 35 -2.35 -0.60 -4.81
CA PHE A 35 -1.87 -0.88 -3.46
C PHE A 35 -2.27 0.16 -2.44
N LEU A 36 -2.31 1.44 -2.81
CA LEU A 36 -2.70 2.51 -1.90
C LEU A 36 -4.05 2.25 -1.20
N PRO A 37 -5.15 1.89 -1.90
CA PRO A 37 -6.41 1.59 -1.22
C PRO A 37 -6.38 0.33 -0.35
N LEU A 38 -5.40 -0.56 -0.51
CA LEU A 38 -5.24 -1.76 0.32
C LEU A 38 -4.48 -1.45 1.62
N VAL A 39 -3.43 -0.63 1.55
CA VAL A 39 -2.58 -0.34 2.71
C VAL A 39 -3.14 0.75 3.64
N ILE A 40 -4.07 1.57 3.15
CA ILE A 40 -4.78 2.57 3.98
C ILE A 40 -6.07 2.00 4.60
N ASP A 41 -6.50 0.82 4.19
CA ASP A 41 -7.67 0.15 4.73
C ASP A 41 -7.30 -0.50 6.07
N GLU A 42 -7.84 0.02 7.18
CA GLU A 42 -7.54 -0.47 8.54
C GLU A 42 -8.04 -1.91 8.76
N GLU A 43 -8.97 -2.42 7.94
CA GLU A 43 -9.39 -3.83 7.99
C GLU A 43 -8.28 -4.78 7.49
N ILE A 44 -7.46 -4.29 6.55
CA ILE A 44 -6.33 -5.04 5.98
C ILE A 44 -5.05 -4.72 6.74
N PHE A 45 -4.73 -3.43 6.88
CA PHE A 45 -3.52 -2.87 7.48
C PHE A 45 -3.88 -2.02 8.72
N ASP A 46 -4.07 -2.72 9.83
CA ASP A 46 -4.18 -2.06 11.13
C ASP A 46 -2.84 -1.41 11.55
N LYS A 47 -2.88 -0.63 12.64
CA LYS A 47 -1.69 0.05 13.16
C LYS A 47 -0.57 -0.93 13.56
N GLY A 48 -0.92 -2.12 14.06
CA GLY A 48 0.08 -3.13 14.42
C GLY A 48 0.78 -3.74 13.19
N ALA A 49 0.06 -3.89 12.08
CA ALA A 49 0.62 -4.29 10.80
C ALA A 49 1.54 -3.19 10.23
N GLN A 50 1.17 -1.92 10.34
CA GLN A 50 2.03 -0.82 9.90
C GLN A 50 3.33 -0.73 10.71
N GLU A 51 3.27 -0.97 12.03
CA GLU A 51 4.47 -1.00 12.89
C GLU A 51 5.38 -2.20 12.61
N ARG A 52 4.80 -3.36 12.29
CA ARG A 52 5.55 -4.57 11.96
C ARG A 52 6.20 -4.52 10.57
N PHE A 53 5.61 -3.74 9.65
CA PHE A 53 6.00 -3.72 8.24
C PHE A 53 6.21 -2.27 7.77
N PRO A 54 7.40 -1.70 8.00
CA PRO A 54 7.68 -0.28 7.72
C PRO A 54 7.53 0.07 6.23
N ALA A 55 7.76 -0.90 5.32
CA ALA A 55 7.61 -0.72 3.88
C ALA A 55 6.22 -0.19 3.47
N ALA A 56 5.16 -0.63 4.16
CA ALA A 56 3.81 -0.12 3.90
C ALA A 56 3.66 1.36 4.32
N GLY A 57 4.24 1.74 5.46
CA GLY A 57 4.28 3.13 5.92
C GLY A 57 5.08 4.03 4.98
N GLU A 58 6.25 3.57 4.55
CA GLU A 58 7.10 4.26 3.56
C GLU A 58 6.38 4.45 2.23
N PHE A 59 5.69 3.41 1.74
CA PHE A 59 4.88 3.48 0.54
C PHE A 59 3.76 4.53 0.64
N ILE A 60 3.01 4.55 1.76
CA ILE A 60 1.96 5.55 2.01
C ILE A 60 2.54 6.96 2.02
N GLN A 61 3.67 7.15 2.71
CA GLN A 61 4.35 8.44 2.78
C GLN A 61 4.80 8.90 1.39
N HIS A 62 5.40 8.01 0.60
CA HIS A 62 5.84 8.31 -0.76
C HIS A 62 4.67 8.73 -1.66
N CYS A 63 3.55 7.98 -1.63
CA CYS A 63 2.36 8.31 -2.40
C CYS A 63 1.78 9.69 -2.02
N ARG A 64 1.74 10.01 -0.72
CA ARG A 64 1.27 11.32 -0.24
C ARG A 64 2.16 12.47 -0.73
N GLN A 65 3.47 12.29 -0.68
CA GLN A 65 4.44 13.28 -1.14
C GLN A 65 4.30 13.56 -2.65
N GLN A 66 4.12 12.51 -3.46
CA GLN A 66 3.87 12.65 -4.89
C GLN A 66 2.54 13.37 -5.19
N MET A 67 1.46 13.07 -4.47
CA MET A 67 0.17 13.76 -4.64
C MET A 67 0.21 15.25 -4.25
N THR A 68 1.14 15.65 -3.37
CA THR A 68 1.31 17.05 -2.94
C THR A 68 2.26 17.86 -3.82
N LEU A 69 2.93 17.24 -4.79
CA LEU A 69 3.74 17.95 -5.78
C LEU A 69 2.85 18.27 -6.99
N PRO A 70 2.33 19.51 -7.13
CA PRO A 70 1.90 19.94 -8.45
C PRO A 70 3.14 19.87 -9.34
N GLU A 71 3.04 19.20 -10.48
CA GLU A 71 4.04 19.33 -11.54
C GLU A 71 4.15 20.83 -11.86
N VAL A 72 5.22 21.46 -11.37
CA VAL A 72 5.61 22.79 -11.83
C VAL A 72 6.13 22.59 -13.24
N SER A 73 5.23 22.78 -14.21
CA SER A 73 5.54 23.01 -15.62
C SER A 73 5.13 24.43 -16.00
#